data_AF-A0A6G3XNZ1-F1
#
_entry.id   AF-A0A6G3XNZ1-F1
#
_cell.length_a   1.000
_cell.length_b   1.000
_cell.length_c   1.000
_cell.angle_alpha   90.00
_cell.angle_beta   90.00
_cell.angle_gamma   90.00
#
_symmetry.space_group_name_H-M   'P 1'
#
loop_
_entity.id
_entity.type
_entity.pdbx_description
1 polymer ?
#
loop_
_entity_poly.entity_id
_entity_poly.type
_entity_poly.pdbx_seq_one_letter_code
_entity_poly.pdbx_strand_id
1 'polypeptide(L)' 'ALIEVPVMLGLARTVPAHRWCGLRPLAEATVTAAAVGDRAAYAESDRAFHRAVLTLSGNEQLVAVADELHRRSQWPL' A
#
# COMPACT_ATOMS: atom_id res chain seq x y z
N ALA A 1 -4.29 -3.55 10.35
CA ALA A 1 -3.70 -4.90 10.50
C ALA A 1 -2.35 -4.78 11.21
N LEU A 2 -2.01 -5.67 12.16
CA LEU A 2 -0.74 -5.60 12.91
C LEU A 2 0.49 -6.06 12.11
N ILE A 3 0.31 -6.46 10.84
CA ILE A 3 1.37 -7.09 10.03
C ILE A 3 2.13 -6.10 9.13
N GLU A 4 1.53 -4.96 8.76
CA GLU A 4 2.13 -4.04 7.79
C GLU A 4 3.20 -3.15 8.44
N VAL A 5 2.92 -2.58 9.61
CA VAL A 5 3.81 -1.62 10.29
C VAL A 5 5.20 -2.21 10.56
N PRO A 6 5.36 -3.43 11.10
CA PRO A 6 6.68 -4.02 11.31
C PRO A 6 7.46 -4.21 10.00
N VAL A 7 6.77 -4.56 8.91
CA VAL A 7 7.38 -4.71 7.58
C VAL A 7 7.84 -3.36 7.06
N MET A 8 7.00 -2.32 7.13
CA MET A 8 7.35 -0.96 6.71
C MET A 8 8.61 -0.46 7.42
N LEU A 9 8.70 -0.65 8.74
CA LEU A 9 9.88 -0.27 9.53
C LEU A 9 11.13 -1.05 9.12
N GLY A 10 10.99 -2.33 8.76
CA GLY A 10 12.09 -3.13 8.21
C GLY A 10 12.56 -2.58 6.87
N LEU A 11 11.63 -2.36 5.94
CA LEU A 11 11.92 -1.85 4.60
C LEU A 11 12.56 -0.47 4.63
N ALA A 12 12.07 0.43 5.49
CA ALA A 12 12.62 1.78 5.61
C ALA A 12 14.13 1.80 5.96
N ARG A 13 14.62 0.75 6.64
CA ARG A 13 16.03 0.61 7.01
C ARG A 13 16.88 -0.09 5.96
N THR A 14 16.28 -0.91 5.09
CA THR A 14 17.02 -1.85 4.22
C THR A 14 16.84 -1.58 2.72
N VAL A 15 15.77 -0.93 2.31
CA VAL A 15 15.47 -0.66 0.90
C VAL A 15 16.16 0.64 0.45
N PRO A 16 16.96 0.61 -0.64
CA PRO A 16 17.60 1.81 -1.18
C PRO A 16 16.61 2.90 -1.60
N ALA A 17 16.99 4.17 -1.42
CA ALA A 17 16.18 5.35 -1.73
C ALA A 17 15.52 5.32 -3.14
N HIS A 18 16.25 4.87 -4.17
CA HIS A 18 15.74 4.85 -5.55
C HIS A 18 14.51 3.94 -5.74
N ARG A 19 14.38 2.87 -4.93
CA ARG A 19 13.21 1.98 -5.00
C ARG A 19 11.95 2.70 -4.52
N TRP A 20 12.08 3.56 -3.51
CA TRP A 20 10.98 4.38 -3.01
C TRP A 20 10.51 5.42 -4.04
N CYS A 21 11.43 5.97 -4.85
CA CYS A 21 11.07 6.89 -5.92
C CYS A 21 10.08 6.28 -6.92
N GLY A 22 10.15 4.96 -7.16
CA GLY A 22 9.22 4.25 -8.04
C GLY A 22 7.78 4.17 -7.50
N LEU A 23 7.58 4.42 -6.20
CA LEU A 23 6.24 4.39 -5.57
C LEU A 23 5.51 5.73 -5.64
N ARG A 24 6.22 6.82 -6.00
CA ARG A 24 5.67 8.17 -5.99
C ARG A 24 4.44 8.37 -6.89
N PRO A 25 4.36 7.81 -8.12
CA PRO A 25 3.15 7.91 -8.93
C PRO A 25 1.92 7.30 -8.26
N LEU A 26 2.08 6.20 -7.51
CA LEU A 26 0.97 5.57 -6.78
C LEU A 26 0.51 6.46 -5.61
N ALA A 27 1.45 7.02 -4.85
CA ALA A 27 1.13 7.96 -3.77
C ALA A 27 0.43 9.22 -4.29
N GLU A 28 0.89 9.77 -5.42
CA GLU A 28 0.28 10.93 -6.07
C GLU A 28 -1.15 10.65 -6.55
N ALA A 29 -1.43 9.44 -7.06
CA ALA A 29 -2.78 9.02 -7.41
C ALA A 29 -3.71 8.99 -6.18
N THR A 30 -3.25 8.46 -5.04
CA THR A 30 -4.00 8.46 -3.78
C THR A 30 -4.32 9.87 -3.31
N VAL A 31 -3.34 10.78 -3.35
CA VAL A 31 -3.54 12.19 -2.98
C VAL A 31 -4.51 12.88 -3.94
N THR A 32 -4.41 12.62 -5.23
CA THR A 32 -5.29 13.22 -6.26
C THR A 32 -6.74 12.80 -6.04
N ALA A 33 -7.00 11.51 -5.80
CA ALA A 33 -8.33 11.00 -5.50
C ALA A 33 -8.89 11.58 -4.18
N ALA A 34 -8.05 11.69 -3.15
CA ALA A 34 -8.43 12.31 -1.87
C ALA A 34 -8.82 13.77 -2.04
N ALA A 35 -8.05 14.54 -2.84
CA ALA A 35 -8.25 15.97 -3.03
C ALA A 35 -9.63 16.32 -3.63
N VAL A 36 -10.17 15.43 -4.47
CA VAL A 36 -11.50 15.60 -5.09
C VAL A 36 -12.61 14.84 -4.37
N GLY A 37 -12.29 14.13 -3.28
CA GLY A 37 -13.24 13.36 -2.50
C GLY A 37 -13.74 12.08 -3.19
N ASP A 38 -13.03 11.57 -4.20
CA ASP A 38 -13.38 10.32 -4.87
C ASP A 38 -12.97 9.13 -4.00
N ARG A 39 -13.93 8.63 -3.22
CA ARG A 39 -13.71 7.52 -2.28
C ARG A 39 -13.36 6.21 -2.98
N ALA A 40 -13.91 5.96 -4.16
CA ALA A 40 -13.66 4.73 -4.89
C ALA A 40 -12.23 4.72 -5.45
N ALA A 41 -11.84 5.80 -6.13
CA ALA A 41 -10.48 5.96 -6.64
C ALA A 41 -9.45 6.03 -5.49
N TYR A 42 -9.82 6.64 -4.36
CA TYR A 42 -8.95 6.66 -3.18
C TYR A 42 -8.71 5.26 -2.65
N ALA A 43 -9.75 4.45 -2.45
CA ALA A 43 -9.61 3.09 -1.95
C ALA A 43 -8.80 2.19 -2.89
N GLU A 44 -8.96 2.34 -4.21
CA GLU A 44 -8.19 1.60 -5.20
C GLU A 44 -6.71 2.00 -5.20
N SER A 45 -6.43 3.30 -5.27
CA SER A 45 -5.05 3.82 -5.29
C SER A 45 -4.30 3.58 -3.99
N ASP A 46 -4.95 3.75 -2.83
CA ASP A 46 -4.40 3.42 -1.51
C ASP A 46 -4.01 1.94 -1.44
N ARG A 47 -4.90 1.04 -1.87
CA ARG A 47 -4.60 -0.40 -1.93
C ARG A 47 -3.42 -0.69 -2.86
N ALA A 48 -3.39 -0.08 -4.05
CA ALA A 48 -2.30 -0.27 -5.01
C ALA A 48 -0.95 0.19 -4.43
N PHE A 49 -0.94 1.33 -3.72
CA PHE A 49 0.24 1.85 -3.03
C PHE A 49 0.72 0.87 -1.94
N HIS A 50 -0.16 0.45 -1.03
CA HIS A 50 0.18 -0.50 0.04
C HIS A 50 0.74 -1.82 -0.51
N ARG A 51 0.11 -2.39 -1.54
CA ARG A 51 0.59 -3.61 -2.22
C ARG A 51 1.99 -3.43 -2.81
N ALA A 52 2.25 -2.30 -3.47
CA ALA A 52 3.55 -2.01 -4.06
C ALA A 52 4.65 -1.84 -3.00
N VAL A 53 4.35 -1.22 -1.85
CA VAL A 53 5.32 -1.12 -0.75
C VAL A 53 5.62 -2.50 -0.17
N LEU A 54 4.60 -3.32 0.09
CA LEU A 54 4.79 -4.67 0.65
C LEU A 54 5.57 -5.60 -0.30
N THR A 55 5.44 -5.40 -1.61
CA THR A 55 6.20 -6.16 -2.62
C THR A 55 7.72 -5.92 -2.50
N LEU A 56 8.17 -4.79 -1.96
CA LEU A 56 9.59 -4.54 -1.68
C LEU A 56 10.19 -5.53 -0.67
N SER A 57 9.36 -6.21 0.13
CA SER A 57 9.82 -7.27 1.04
C SER A 57 10.27 -8.54 0.34
N GLY A 58 9.91 -8.73 -0.94
CA GLY A 58 10.12 -9.98 -1.67
C GLY A 58 9.28 -11.15 -1.14
N ASN A 59 8.33 -10.91 -0.23
CA ASN A 59 7.48 -11.94 0.35
C ASN A 59 6.08 -11.92 -0.28
N GLU A 60 5.87 -12.78 -1.28
CA GLU A 60 4.59 -12.86 -2.01
C GLU A 60 3.43 -13.31 -1.10
N GLN A 61 3.69 -14.18 -0.12
CA GLN A 61 2.67 -14.63 0.84
C GLN A 61 2.18 -13.47 1.71
N LEU A 62 3.08 -12.61 2.16
CA LEU A 62 2.73 -11.40 2.91
C LEU A 62 1.81 -10.50 2.08
N VAL A 63 2.14 -10.29 0.81
CA VAL A 63 1.34 -9.46 -0.11
C VAL A 63 -0.07 -10.06 -0.26
N ALA A 64 -0.18 -11.37 -0.49
CA ALA A 64 -1.46 -12.06 -0.62
C ALA A 64 -2.32 -11.97 0.65
N VAL A 65 -1.70 -12.16 1.83
CA VAL A 65 -2.41 -12.05 3.12
C VAL A 65 -2.88 -10.62 3.37
N ALA A 66 -2.05 -9.61 3.10
CA ALA A 66 -2.44 -8.21 3.27
C ALA A 66 -3.60 -7.83 2.34
N ASP A 67 -3.56 -8.25 1.07
CA ASP A 67 -4.65 -8.03 0.12
C ASP A 67 -5.98 -8.63 0.59
N GLU A 68 -5.94 -9.87 1.10
CA GLU A 68 -7.13 -10.55 1.60
C GLU A 68 -7.68 -9.87 2.87
N LEU A 69 -6.82 -9.44 3.79
CA LEU A 69 -7.22 -8.68 4.97
C LEU A 69 -7.86 -7.34 4.59
N HIS A 70 -7.27 -6.62 3.63
CA HIS A 70 -7.80 -5.35 3.15
C HIS A 70 -9.19 -5.55 2.53
N ARG A 71 -9.35 -6.56 1.66
CA ARG A 71 -10.65 -6.93 1.05
C ARG A 71 -11.72 -7.25 2.10
N ARG A 72 -11.39 -8.00 3.14
CA ARG A 72 -12.34 -8.32 4.23
C ARG A 72 -12.70 -7.12 5.09
N SER A 73 -11.77 -6.18 5.25
CA SER A 73 -11.95 -4.98 6.06
C SER A 73 -12.79 -3.91 5.36
N GLN A 74 -12.87 -3.96 4.03
CA GLN A 74 -13.67 -3.04 3.20
C GLN A 74 -15.17 -3.41 3.12
N TRP A 75 -15.70 -4.25 4.01
CA TRP A 75 -17.12 -4.61 3.99
C TRP A 75 -17.99 -3.34 4.11
N PRO A 76 -18.98 -3.13 3.21
CA PRO A 76 -19.82 -1.96 3.29
C PRO A 76 -20.66 -2.05 4.57
N LEU A 77 -20.54 -1.03 5.43
CA LEU A 77 -21.58 -0.68 6.39
C LEU A 77 -22.73 0.00 5.64
#